data_AF-A0A940ZS70-F1
#
_entry.id   AF-A0A940ZS70-F1
#
_cell.length_a   1.000
_cell.length_b   1.000
_cell.length_c   1.000
_cell.angle_alpha   90.00
_cell.angle_beta   90.00
_cell.angle_gamma   90.00
#
_symmetry.space_group_name_H-M   'P 1'
#
loop_
_entity.id
_entity.type
_entity.pdbx_description
1 polymer ?
#
loop_
_entity_poly.entity_id
_entity_poly.type
_entity_poly.pdbx_seq_one_letter_code
_entity_poly.pdbx_strand_id
1 'polypeptide(L)' 'MEANHYVRRAPDEEDKRIMRVYLTPEGRCMAEQGEAFMKGLTNRLFDGFTDEELKSMHHMVLRIKNNLINKPDDPS' A
#
# COMPACT_ATOMS: atom_id res chain seq x y z
N MET A 1 10.77 -10.45 -0.56
CA MET A 1 9.56 -10.92 -1.28
C MET A 1 9.88 -12.11 -2.16
N GLU A 2 10.82 -12.05 -3.10
CA GLU A 2 11.24 -13.22 -3.89
C GLU A 2 12.14 -14.18 -3.10
N ALA A 3 13.12 -13.65 -2.34
CA ALA A 3 13.97 -14.44 -1.45
C ALA A 3 13.20 -15.16 -0.32
N ASN A 4 11.95 -14.76 -0.08
CA ASN A 4 11.07 -15.36 0.92
C ASN A 4 9.97 -16.24 0.27
N HIS A 5 10.07 -16.53 -1.03
CA HIS A 5 9.13 -17.38 -1.79
C HIS A 5 7.67 -16.90 -1.82
N TYR A 6 7.37 -15.63 -1.50
CA TYR A 6 6.00 -15.08 -1.53
C TYR A 6 5.59 -14.56 -2.91
N VAL A 7 6.57 -14.36 -3.77
CA VAL A 7 6.37 -13.81 -5.10
C VAL A 7 7.20 -14.62 -6.09
N ARG A 8 6.62 -14.93 -7.24
CA ARG A 8 7.29 -15.53 -8.39
C ARG A 8 7.20 -14.58 -9.58
N ARG A 9 8.28 -14.49 -10.35
CA ARG A 9 8.28 -13.81 -11.65
C ARG A 9 8.23 -14.82 -12.79
N ALA A 10 7.51 -14.47 -13.84
CA ALA A 10 7.55 -15.19 -15.11
C ALA A 10 7.56 -14.19 -16.28
N PRO A 11 8.30 -14.48 -17.37
CA PRO A 11 8.21 -13.68 -18.57
C PRO A 11 6.78 -13.71 -19.12
N ASP A 12 6.34 -12.60 -19.67
CA ASP A 12 5.07 -12.52 -20.39
C ASP A 12 5.12 -13.37 -21.67
N GLU A 13 3.97 -13.94 -22.04
CA GLU A 13 3.86 -14.86 -23.19
C GLU A 13 3.98 -14.13 -24.54
N GLU A 14 3.60 -12.86 -24.61
CA GLU A 14 3.60 -12.04 -25.84
C GLU A 14 4.88 -11.20 -25.96
N ASP A 15 5.40 -10.67 -24.85
CA ASP A 15 6.67 -9.91 -24.83
C ASP A 15 7.57 -10.34 -23.68
N LYS A 16 8.62 -11.13 -23.99
CA LYS A 16 9.59 -11.62 -22.99
C LYS A 16 10.42 -10.53 -22.31
N ARG A 17 10.33 -9.26 -22.74
CA ARG A 17 10.92 -8.12 -22.03
C ARG A 17 10.08 -7.70 -20.82
N ILE A 18 8.82 -8.13 -20.77
CA ILE A 18 7.91 -7.90 -19.65
C ILE A 18 8.03 -9.07 -18.67
N MET A 19 8.28 -8.75 -17.40
CA MET A 19 8.29 -9.72 -16.31
C MET A 19 7.03 -9.54 -15.48
N ARG A 20 6.13 -10.52 -15.52
CA ARG A 20 4.94 -10.54 -14.67
C ARG A 20 5.27 -11.06 -13.29
N VAL A 21 4.70 -10.42 -12.29
CA VAL A 21 4.90 -10.70 -10.87
C VAL A 21 3.62 -11.34 -10.33
N TYR A 22 3.72 -12.54 -9.76
CA TYR A 22 2.61 -13.30 -9.21
C TYR A 22 2.85 -13.61 -7.74
N LEU A 23 1.80 -13.56 -6.91
CA LEU A 23 1.86 -14.14 -5.57
C LEU A 23 1.90 -15.66 -5.67
N THR A 24 2.74 -16.27 -4.83
CA THR A 24 2.69 -17.71 -4.58
C THR A 24 1.53 -18.04 -3.63
N PRO A 25 1.15 -19.31 -3.44
CA PRO A 25 0.18 -19.70 -2.42
C PRO A 25 0.55 -19.19 -1.02
N GLU A 26 1.83 -19.28 -0.65
CA GLU A 26 2.37 -18.80 0.62
C GLU A 26 2.27 -17.27 0.71
N GLY A 27 2.59 -16.58 -0.40
CA GLY A 27 2.48 -15.13 -0.48
C GLY A 27 1.04 -14.63 -0.40
N ARG A 28 0.10 -15.40 -0.97
CA ARG A 28 -1.33 -15.13 -0.84
C ARG A 28 -1.81 -15.29 0.60
N CYS A 29 -1.45 -16.39 1.25
CA CYS A 29 -1.81 -16.63 2.65
C CYS A 29 -1.23 -15.54 3.57
N MET A 30 0.02 -15.12 3.35
CA MET A 30 0.62 -14.01 4.08
C MET A 30 -0.11 -12.68 3.82
N ALA A 31 -0.50 -12.41 2.58
CA ALA A 31 -1.25 -11.20 2.23
C ALA A 31 -2.62 -11.17 2.92
N GLU A 32 -3.34 -12.30 2.94
CA GLU A 32 -4.63 -12.44 3.63
C GLU A 32 -4.50 -12.24 5.14
N GLN A 33 -3.48 -12.82 5.77
CA GLN A 33 -3.20 -12.60 7.20
C GLN A 33 -2.85 -11.13 7.48
N GLY A 34 -2.03 -10.53 6.61
CA GLY A 34 -1.67 -9.12 6.70
C GLY A 34 -2.88 -8.20 6.55
N GLU A 35 -3.80 -8.50 5.63
CA GLU A 35 -5.03 -7.75 5.43
C GLU A 35 -5.94 -7.83 6.66
N ALA A 36 -6.13 -9.03 7.22
CA ALA A 36 -6.92 -9.21 8.45
C ALA A 36 -6.32 -8.44 9.63
N PHE A 37 -5.00 -8.52 9.81
CA PHE A 37 -4.29 -7.75 10.84
C PHE A 37 -4.44 -6.25 10.64
N MET A 38 -4.23 -5.77 9.40
CA MET A 38 -4.31 -4.36 9.06
C MET A 38 -5.72 -3.83 9.29
N LYS A 39 -6.76 -4.56 8.88
CA LYS A 39 -8.15 -4.20 9.14
C LYS A 39 -8.44 -4.08 10.64
N GLY A 40 -7.98 -5.03 11.44
CA GLY A 40 -8.13 -4.98 12.90
C GLY A 40 -7.35 -3.83 13.56
N LEU A 41 -6.20 -3.46 13.00
CA LEU A 41 -5.44 -2.29 13.45
C LEU A 41 -6.16 -0.99 13.06
N THR A 42 -6.58 -0.84 11.80
CA THR A 42 -7.30 0.32 11.28
C THR A 42 -8.58 0.58 12.06
N ASN A 43 -9.38 -0.46 12.33
CA ASN A 43 -10.61 -0.32 13.10
C ASN A 43 -10.34 0.22 14.51
N ARG A 44 -9.29 -0.26 15.19
CA ARG A 44 -8.92 0.24 16.52
C ARG A 44 -8.32 1.64 16.49
N LEU A 45 -7.52 1.94 15.46
CA LEU A 45 -6.87 3.23 15.30
C LEU A 45 -7.88 4.37 15.10
N PHE A 46 -8.97 4.07 14.40
CA PHE A 46 -10.02 5.03 14.06
C PHE A 46 -11.33 4.81 14.82
N ASP A 47 -11.30 4.00 15.88
CA ASP A 47 -12.46 3.80 16.75
C ASP A 47 -12.86 5.14 17.39
N GLY A 48 -14.15 5.44 17.37
CA GLY A 48 -14.71 6.69 17.90
C GLY A 48 -14.67 7.90 16.96
N PHE A 49 -14.10 7.79 15.75
CA PHE A 49 -14.20 8.83 14.74
C PHE A 49 -15.44 8.66 13.86
N THR A 50 -16.05 9.77 13.44
CA THR A 50 -17.10 9.74 12.41
C THR A 50 -16.50 9.66 11.01
N ASP A 51 -17.32 9.25 10.04
CA ASP A 51 -16.92 9.22 8.63
C ASP A 51 -16.52 10.62 8.12
N GLU A 52 -17.18 11.68 8.57
CA GLU A 52 -16.84 13.06 8.22
C GLU A 52 -15.48 13.48 8.76
N GLU A 53 -15.14 13.10 9.99
CA GLU A 53 -13.85 13.38 10.61
C GLU A 53 -12.72 12.66 9.87
N LEU A 54 -12.92 11.39 9.52
CA LEU A 54 -11.96 10.60 8.75
C LEU A 54 -11.75 11.18 7.35
N LYS A 55 -12.82 11.59 6.65
CA LYS A 55 -12.72 12.27 5.35
C LYS A 55 -11.94 13.59 5.45
N SER A 56 -12.20 14.36 6.50
CA SER A 56 -11.53 15.63 6.75
C SER A 56 -10.03 15.43 7.01
N MET A 57 -9.68 14.47 7.86
CA MET A 57 -8.29 14.10 8.13
C MET A 57 -7.57 13.61 6.87
N HIS A 58 -8.20 12.73 6.09
CA HIS A 58 -7.65 12.27 4.81
C HIS A 58 -7.34 13.43 3.86
N HIS A 59 -8.27 14.39 3.74
CA HIS A 59 -8.05 15.59 2.93
C HIS A 59 -6.87 16.43 3.42
N MET A 60 -6.74 16.62 4.74
CA MET A 60 -5.63 17.37 5.33
C MET A 60 -4.28 16.68 5.07
N VAL A 61 -4.18 15.36 5.28
CA VAL A 61 -2.95 14.60 5.03
C VAL A 61 -2.55 14.66 3.56
N LEU A 62 -3.50 14.55 2.63
CA LEU A 62 -3.22 14.71 1.21
C LEU A 62 -2.70 16.11 0.86
N ARG A 63 -3.28 17.15 1.46
CA ARG A 63 -2.81 18.53 1.27
C ARG A 63 -1.37 18.71 1.79
N ILE A 64 -1.05 18.15 2.95
CA ILE A 64 0.32 18.15 3.49
C ILE A 64 1.27 17.45 2.52
N LYS A 65 0.92 16.24 2.07
CA LYS A 65 1.70 15.48 1.09
C LYS A 65 1.96 16.30 -0.18
N ASN A 66 0.93 16.93 -0.72
CA ASN A 66 1.05 17.74 -1.93
C ASN A 66 1.95 18.95 -1.73
N ASN A 67 1.90 19.61 -0.56
CA ASN A 67 2.80 20.70 -0.25
C ASN A 67 4.27 20.25 -0.21
N LEU A 68 4.54 19.04 0.30
CA LEU A 68 5.89 18.47 0.36
C LEU A 68 6.42 18.05 -1.01
N ILE A 69 5.56 17.53 -1.90
CA ILE A 69 5.96 17.11 -3.25
C ILE A 69 6.09 18.31 -4.19
N ASN A 70 5.25 19.34 -4.01
CA ASN A 70 5.17 20.49 -4.91
C ASN A 70 5.97 21.71 -4.44
N LYS A 71 6.64 21.65 -3.28
CA LYS A 71 7.72 22.59 -2.98
C LYS A 71 9.01 22.01 -3.57
N PRO A 72 9.60 22.62 -4.61
CA PRO A 72 11.03 22.43 -4.85
C PRO A 72 11.75 22.89 -3.59
N ASP A 73 12.80 22.18 -3.18
CA ASP A 73 13.65 22.56 -2.06
C ASP A 73 13.98 24.05 -2.13
N ASP A 74 13.42 24.82 -1.20
CA ASP A 74 13.72 26.24 -1.04
C ASP A 74 15.05 26.30 -0.28
N PRO A 75 16.17 26.68 -0.92
CA PRO A 75 17.42 26.83 -0.21
C PRO A 75 17.32 28.15 0.56
N SER A 76 16.92 28.05 1.83
CA SER A 76 17.07 29.13 2.81
C SER A 76 18.55 29.36 3.12
#